data_AF-A0A1I5BL15-F1
#
_entry.id   AF-A0A1I5BL15-F1
#
_cell.length_a   1.000
_cell.length_b   1.000
_cell.length_c   1.000
_cell.angle_alpha   90.00
_cell.angle_beta   90.00
_cell.angle_gamma   90.00
#
_symmetry.space_group_name_H-M   'P 1'
#
loop_
_entity.id
_entity.type
_entity.pdbx_description
1 polymer ?
#
loop_
_entity_poly.entity_id
_entity_poly.type
_entity_poly.pdbx_seq_one_letter_code
_entity_poly.pdbx_strand_id
1 'polypeptide(L)'
;MAGSKRFDYERSDVGFRLVGWLAGSLATFVAVTPLVLPLVFPQSMKRITPASRPALSSNAPPLEVAPRDTLQKSRQGDQQIERGYGWADRNRGEVRIPIDRAVEILLRKGLPGWPTP
;
A
#
# COMPACT_ATOMS: atom_id res chain seq x y z
N MET A 1 -4.89 63.67 10.53
CA MET A 1 -5.25 63.16 9.20
C MET A 1 -4.41 61.94 8.89
N ALA A 2 -5.10 60.88 8.47
CA ALA A 2 -4.69 59.68 7.72
C ALA A 2 -3.23 59.16 7.81
N GLY A 3 -3.11 57.94 8.32
CA GLY A 3 -1.92 57.12 8.18
C GLY A 3 -1.75 56.62 6.74
N SER A 4 -0.51 56.62 6.27
CA SER A 4 -0.10 55.90 5.07
C SER A 4 0.71 54.67 5.50
N LYS A 5 0.11 53.49 5.34
CA LYS A 5 0.80 52.21 5.48
C LYS A 5 1.79 52.13 4.30
N ARG A 6 3.08 52.35 4.54
CA ARG A 6 4.11 52.16 3.52
C ARG A 6 4.21 50.66 3.23
N PHE A 7 4.10 50.30 1.96
CA PHE A 7 4.45 48.95 1.50
C PHE A 7 5.97 48.85 1.52
N ASP A 8 6.51 48.11 2.48
CA ASP A 8 7.93 47.75 2.48
C ASP A 8 8.12 46.61 1.46
N TYR A 9 8.83 46.91 0.38
CA TYR A 9 9.30 45.93 -0.58
C TYR A 9 10.78 45.66 -0.31
N GLU A 10 11.17 44.39 -0.34
CA GLU A 10 12.53 43.95 -0.05
C GLU A 10 13.49 44.48 -1.14
N ARG A 11 14.40 45.40 -0.76
CA ARG A 11 15.40 46.03 -1.65
C ARG A 11 16.67 45.19 -1.84
N SER A 12 16.73 44.00 -1.26
CA SER A 12 17.91 43.15 -1.38
C SER A 12 17.79 42.32 -2.64
N ASP A 13 18.55 42.69 -3.67
CA ASP A 13 18.72 41.86 -4.85
C ASP A 13 19.34 40.52 -4.48
N VAL A 14 18.84 39.47 -5.09
CA VAL A 14 19.37 38.11 -4.91
C VAL A 14 20.82 38.11 -5.38
N GLY A 15 21.76 37.88 -4.47
CA GLY A 15 23.18 37.95 -4.79
C GLY A 15 23.55 36.93 -5.89
N PHE A 16 24.30 37.36 -6.90
CA PHE A 16 24.74 36.51 -8.01
C PHE A 16 25.40 35.20 -7.58
N ARG A 17 26.04 35.18 -6.40
CA ARG A 17 26.63 33.97 -5.80
C ARG A 17 25.57 32.93 -5.45
N LEU A 18 24.44 33.34 -4.86
CA LEU A 18 23.34 32.43 -4.51
C LEU A 18 22.72 31.84 -5.77
N VAL A 19 22.49 32.68 -6.79
CA VAL A 19 21.98 32.24 -8.09
C VAL A 19 22.93 31.23 -8.73
N GLY A 20 24.24 31.49 -8.70
CA GLY A 20 25.25 30.57 -9.20
C GLY A 20 25.27 29.22 -8.47
N TRP A 21 25.16 29.22 -7.14
CA TRP A 21 25.07 27.99 -6.35
C TRP A 21 23.80 27.20 -6.64
N LEU A 22 22.65 27.86 -6.77
CA LEU A 22 21.40 27.21 -7.12
C LEU A 22 21.47 26.56 -8.51
N ALA A 23 21.93 27.32 -9.51
CA ALA A 23 22.12 26.80 -10.86
C ALA A 23 23.09 25.61 -10.89
N GLY A 24 24.21 25.71 -10.16
CA GLY A 24 25.19 24.63 -10.02
C GLY A 24 24.61 23.38 -9.36
N SER A 25 23.85 23.55 -8.28
CA SER A 25 23.20 22.42 -7.58
C SER A 25 22.17 21.72 -8.46
N LEU A 26 21.37 22.49 -9.22
CA LEU A 26 20.35 21.94 -10.11
C LEU A 26 21.00 21.17 -11.26
N ALA A 27 22.04 21.74 -11.87
CA ALA A 27 22.80 21.07 -12.93
C ALA A 27 23.46 19.79 -12.42
N THR A 28 24.04 19.83 -11.22
CA THR A 28 24.64 18.66 -10.58
C THR A 28 23.60 17.58 -10.31
N PHE A 29 22.43 17.94 -9.76
CA PHE A 29 21.34 16.99 -9.52
C PHE A 29 20.90 16.31 -10.82
N VAL A 30 20.63 17.09 -11.87
CA VAL A 30 20.21 16.57 -13.18
C VAL A 30 21.27 15.65 -13.80
N ALA A 31 22.55 15.90 -13.58
CA ALA A 31 23.64 15.05 -14.08
C ALA A 31 23.87 13.78 -13.23
N VAL A 32 23.75 13.90 -11.90
CA VAL A 32 24.02 12.80 -10.96
C VAL A 32 22.87 11.80 -10.93
N THR A 33 21.60 12.26 -11.04
CA THR A 33 20.44 11.36 -11.04
C THR A 33 20.53 10.25 -12.09
N PRO A 34 20.74 10.51 -13.39
CA PRO A 34 20.86 9.44 -14.39
C PRO A 34 22.12 8.58 -14.21
N LEU A 35 23.13 9.06 -13.47
CA LEU A 35 24.34 8.29 -13.16
C LEU A 35 24.12 7.33 -11.96
N VAL A 36 23.31 7.72 -10.97
CA VAL A 36 23.04 6.92 -9.77
C VAL A 36 21.90 5.92 -9.99
N LEU A 37 20.87 6.29 -10.76
CA LEU A 37 19.74 5.41 -11.08
C LEU A 37 20.13 4.01 -11.59
N PRO A 38 21.10 3.80 -12.50
CA PRO A 38 21.57 2.47 -12.88
C PRO A 38 22.12 1.63 -11.72
N LEU A 39 22.82 2.28 -10.79
CA LEU A 39 23.50 1.60 -9.70
C LEU A 39 22.49 1.02 -8.72
N VAL A 40 21.43 1.79 -8.43
CA VAL A 40 20.36 1.40 -7.48
C VAL A 40 19.31 0.53 -8.17
N PHE A 41 19.01 0.80 -9.45
CA PHE A 41 17.97 0.13 -10.22
C PHE A 41 18.54 -0.45 -11.52
N PRO A 42 19.42 -1.47 -11.47
CA PRO A 42 20.06 -2.00 -12.68
C PRO A 42 19.08 -2.59 -13.69
N GLN A 43 17.86 -2.94 -13.26
CA GLN A 43 16.82 -3.47 -14.12
C GLN A 43 16.05 -2.39 -14.92
N SER A 44 16.06 -1.13 -14.49
CA SER A 44 15.35 -0.04 -15.19
C SER A 44 16.02 0.37 -16.50
N MET A 45 17.31 0.05 -16.67
CA MET A 45 18.05 0.24 -17.92
C MET A 45 17.66 -0.77 -19.01
N LYS A 46 17.00 -1.87 -18.66
CA LYS A 46 16.48 -2.81 -19.64
C LYS A 46 15.30 -2.15 -20.33
N ARG A 47 15.51 -1.64 -21.54
CA ARG A 47 14.42 -1.16 -22.41
C ARG A 47 13.54 -2.36 -22.76
N ILE A 48 12.43 -2.52 -22.05
CA ILE A 48 11.40 -3.50 -22.41
C ILE A 48 10.64 -2.89 -23.59
N THR A 49 11.00 -3.30 -24.81
CA THR A 49 10.23 -2.94 -26.01
C THR A 49 8.83 -3.55 -25.89
N PRO A 50 7.74 -2.81 -26.15
CA PRO A 50 6.37 -3.36 -26.06
C PRO A 50 6.08 -4.50 -27.04
N ALA A 51 6.95 -4.72 -28.03
CA ALA A 51 6.90 -5.88 -28.94
C ALA A 51 7.45 -7.18 -28.32
N SER A 52 8.20 -7.09 -27.23
CA SER A 52 8.46 -8.24 -26.38
C SER A 52 7.21 -8.40 -25.52
N ARG A 53 6.30 -9.33 -25.90
CA ARG A 53 5.40 -9.93 -24.89
C ARG A 53 6.28 -10.14 -23.68
N PRO A 54 5.91 -9.65 -22.48
CA PRO A 54 6.66 -10.04 -21.30
C PRO A 54 6.68 -11.56 -21.38
N ALA A 55 7.87 -12.13 -21.60
CA ALA A 55 8.06 -13.52 -21.28
C ALA A 55 7.47 -13.60 -19.90
N LEU A 56 6.34 -14.30 -19.75
CA LEU A 56 5.83 -14.66 -18.45
C LEU A 56 7.06 -15.22 -17.78
N SER A 57 7.70 -14.43 -16.93
CA SER A 57 8.88 -14.90 -16.25
C SER A 57 8.39 -16.18 -15.59
N SER A 58 9.16 -17.26 -15.63
CA SER A 58 8.78 -18.51 -14.96
C SER A 58 8.37 -18.29 -13.49
N ASN A 59 8.69 -17.12 -12.92
CA ASN A 59 8.38 -16.67 -11.57
C ASN A 59 7.28 -15.59 -11.48
N ALA A 60 6.61 -15.22 -12.59
CA ALA A 60 5.44 -14.36 -12.52
C ALA A 60 4.25 -15.22 -12.07
N PRO A 61 3.42 -14.77 -11.12
CA PRO A 61 2.20 -15.48 -10.80
C PRO A 61 1.38 -15.67 -12.09
N PRO A 62 0.88 -16.88 -12.37
CA PRO A 62 0.11 -17.14 -13.57
C PRO A 62 -1.11 -16.22 -13.59
N LEU A 63 -1.45 -15.72 -14.79
CA LEU A 63 -2.65 -14.91 -14.95
C LEU A 63 -3.89 -15.77 -14.62
N GLU A 64 -4.69 -15.31 -13.67
CA GLU A 64 -5.95 -15.95 -13.30
C GLU A 64 -6.90 -15.98 -14.50
N VAL A 65 -7.30 -17.18 -14.94
CA VAL A 65 -8.08 -17.39 -16.18
C VAL A 65 -9.58 -17.15 -15.95
N ALA A 66 -10.08 -17.50 -14.75
CA ALA A 66 -11.50 -17.46 -14.41
C ALA A 66 -11.74 -16.82 -13.03
N PRO A 67 -11.44 -15.51 -12.87
CA PRO A 67 -11.49 -14.84 -11.57
C PRO A 67 -12.87 -14.93 -10.90
N ARG A 68 -13.97 -14.99 -11.68
CA ARG A 68 -15.32 -15.14 -11.13
C ARG A 68 -15.54 -16.47 -10.43
N ASP A 69 -15.11 -17.56 -11.05
CA ASP A 69 -15.29 -18.91 -10.50
C ASP A 69 -14.42 -19.11 -9.26
N THR A 70 -13.19 -18.58 -9.30
CA THR A 70 -12.27 -18.61 -8.16
C THR A 70 -12.82 -17.82 -6.97
N LEU A 71 -13.38 -16.63 -7.21
CA LEU A 71 -14.07 -15.86 -6.17
C LEU A 71 -15.30 -16.60 -5.63
N GLN A 72 -16.08 -17.25 -6.49
CA GLN A 72 -17.25 -18.02 -6.06
C GLN A 72 -16.85 -19.22 -5.18
N LYS A 73 -15.80 -19.95 -5.55
CA LYS A 73 -15.26 -21.05 -4.75
C LYS A 73 -14.75 -20.59 -3.39
N SER A 74 -14.03 -19.46 -3.35
CA SER A 74 -13.58 -18.85 -2.09
C SER A 74 -14.77 -18.55 -1.17
N ARG A 75 -15.78 -17.85 -1.69
CA ARG A 75 -16.99 -17.51 -0.93
C ARG A 75 -17.73 -18.75 -0.42
N GLN A 76 -17.81 -19.80 -1.23
CA GLN A 76 -18.43 -21.06 -0.81
C GLN A 76 -17.63 -21.75 0.31
N GLY A 77 -16.30 -21.74 0.23
CA GLY A 77 -15.43 -22.26 1.28
C GLY A 77 -15.59 -21.50 2.60
N ASP A 78 -15.60 -20.17 2.53
CA ASP A 78 -15.82 -19.30 3.69
C ASP A 78 -17.18 -19.59 4.35
N GLN A 79 -18.25 -19.66 3.56
CA GLN A 79 -19.59 -20.00 4.05
C GLN A 79 -19.66 -21.37 4.73
N GLN A 80 -18.92 -22.37 4.24
CA GLN A 80 -18.86 -23.69 4.87
C GLN A 80 -18.13 -23.65 6.22
N ILE A 81 -17.05 -22.87 6.31
CA ILE A 81 -16.26 -22.72 7.54
C ILE A 81 -17.06 -22.00 8.63
N GLU A 82 -17.81 -20.95 8.27
CA GLU A 82 -18.61 -20.14 9.18
C GLU A 82 -19.84 -20.86 9.75
N ARG A 83 -20.44 -21.78 8.96
CA ARG A 83 -21.68 -22.49 9.32
C ARG A 83 -21.43 -23.87 9.96
N GLY A 84 -20.20 -24.37 9.87
CA GLY A 84 -19.85 -25.71 10.31
C GLY A 84 -19.03 -25.73 11.60
N TYR A 85 -19.11 -26.86 12.31
CA TYR A 85 -18.17 -27.18 13.36
C TYR A 85 -16.84 -27.63 12.77
N GLY A 86 -15.74 -27.32 13.45
CA GLY A 86 -14.43 -27.76 13.03
C GLY A 86 -13.38 -27.56 14.11
N TRP A 87 -12.14 -27.91 13.81
CA TRP A 87 -11.02 -27.61 14.70
C TRP A 87 -10.46 -26.22 14.34
N ALA A 88 -10.24 -25.39 15.35
CA ALA A 88 -9.42 -24.19 15.22
C ALA A 88 -7.95 -24.55 15.50
N ASP A 89 -7.71 -25.28 16.58
CA ASP A 89 -6.41 -25.89 16.91
C ASP A 89 -6.66 -27.24 17.58
N ARG A 90 -6.34 -28.33 16.87
CA ARG A 90 -6.54 -29.68 17.37
C ARG A 90 -5.58 -30.03 18.52
N ASN A 91 -4.37 -29.48 18.52
CA ASN A 91 -3.36 -29.77 19.55
C ASN A 91 -3.71 -29.11 20.87
N ARG A 92 -4.33 -27.93 20.82
CA ARG A 92 -4.80 -27.18 22.01
C ARG A 92 -6.24 -27.53 22.41
N GLY A 93 -6.91 -28.41 21.67
CA GLY A 93 -8.31 -28.79 21.94
C GLY A 93 -9.32 -27.67 21.63
N GLU A 94 -8.93 -26.67 20.83
CA GLU A 94 -9.78 -25.53 20.50
C GLU A 94 -10.67 -25.86 19.29
N VAL A 95 -11.98 -25.81 19.52
CA VAL A 95 -13.01 -26.13 18.53
C VAL A 95 -13.62 -24.83 17.99
N ARG A 96 -13.78 -24.76 16.67
CA ARG A 96 -14.58 -23.74 15.98
C ARG A 96 -16.05 -24.15 16.02
N ILE A 97 -16.90 -23.22 16.45
CA ILE A 97 -18.35 -23.33 16.41
C ILE A 97 -18.93 -22.44 15.29
N PRO A 98 -20.12 -22.76 14.75
CA PRO A 98 -20.81 -21.89 13.82
C PRO A 98 -21.07 -20.50 14.41
N ILE A 99 -21.06 -19.46 13.58
CA ILE A 99 -21.25 -18.08 14.02
C ILE A 99 -22.58 -17.89 14.77
N ASP A 100 -23.67 -18.45 14.24
CA ASP A 100 -25.00 -18.37 14.88
C ASP A 100 -24.96 -18.92 16.31
N ARG A 101 -24.24 -20.04 16.50
CA ARG A 101 -24.09 -20.64 17.82
C ARG A 101 -23.19 -19.81 18.74
N ALA A 102 -22.14 -19.20 18.19
CA ALA A 102 -21.29 -18.27 18.94
C ALA A 102 -22.12 -17.09 19.45
N VAL A 103 -22.96 -16.49 18.60
CA VAL A 103 -23.87 -15.39 18.98
C VAL A 103 -24.84 -15.82 20.07
N GLU A 104 -25.47 -17.00 19.96
CA GLU A 104 -26.37 -17.51 21.01
C GLU A 104 -25.67 -17.67 22.37
N ILE A 105 -24.45 -18.22 22.38
CA ILE A 105 -23.66 -18.39 23.60
C ILE A 105 -23.29 -17.02 24.18
N LEU A 106 -22.92 -16.09 23.31
CA LEU A 106 -22.53 -14.72 23.66
C LEU A 106 -23.69 -13.96 24.30
N LEU A 107 -24.90 -14.05 23.72
CA LEU A 107 -26.11 -13.43 24.26
C LEU A 107 -26.52 -14.03 25.62
N ARG A 108 -26.32 -15.34 25.82
CA ARG A 108 -26.63 -16.01 27.09
C ARG A 108 -25.62 -15.70 28.19
N LYS A 109 -24.33 -15.67 27.85
CA LYS A 109 -23.23 -15.50 28.82
C LYS A 109 -22.89 -14.04 29.08
N GLY A 110 -23.21 -13.14 28.13
CA GLY A 110 -22.73 -11.78 28.11
C GLY A 110 -21.24 -11.68 27.79
N LEU A 111 -20.76 -10.50 27.42
CA LEU A 111 -19.33 -10.21 27.31
C LEU A 111 -18.85 -9.57 28.62
N PRO A 112 -17.83 -10.13 29.28
CA PRO A 112 -17.25 -9.50 30.46
C PRO A 112 -16.63 -8.15 30.08
N GLY A 113 -17.05 -7.07 30.76
CA GLY A 113 -16.57 -5.71 30.50
C GLY A 113 -17.29 -4.96 29.38
N TRP A 114 -18.39 -5.50 28.84
CA TRP A 114 -19.20 -4.77 27.85
C TRP A 114 -20.02 -3.67 28.53
N PRO A 115 -19.94 -2.40 28.06
CA PRO A 115 -20.73 -1.32 28.63
C PRO A 115 -22.22 -1.61 28.40
N THR A 116 -23.00 -1.50 29.47
CA THR A 116 -24.46 -1.46 29.38
C THR A 116 -24.85 -0.12 28.75
N PRO A 117 -25.76 -0.09 27.76
CA PRO A 117 -26.23 1.16 27.17
C PRO A 117 -26.94 2.05 28.21
#